data_AF-A0A974Z0D6-F1
#
_entry.id   AF-A0A974Z0D6-F1
#
_cell.length_a   1.000
_cell.length_b   1.000
_cell.length_c   1.000
_cell.angle_alpha   90.00
_cell.angle_beta   90.00
_cell.angle_gamma   90.00
#
_symmetry.space_group_name_H-M   'P 1'
#
loop_
_entity.id
_entity.type
_entity.pdbx_description
1 polymer ?
#
loop_
_entity_poly.entity_id
_entity_poly.type
_entity_poly.pdbx_seq_one_letter_code
_entity_poly.pdbx_strand_id
1 'polypeptide(L)'
;MDNREQNSVYDDPGRRAKKKKRKPKIKRTFVTVLLGLVFLYAIFMITKTQWSLFQTNQEVEALQQQLNEVQEEQEALLELKDYVGSDEYIEYKARKELGLIKQGEHLIVLDETLEDGEEK
;
A
#
# COMPACT_ATOMS: atom_id res chain seq x y z
N MET A 1 -91.10 59.14 29.38
CA MET A 1 -90.55 59.01 28.02
C MET A 1 -89.10 59.49 28.17
N ASP A 2 -88.07 58.67 28.05
CA ASP A 2 -87.89 57.58 27.11
C ASP A 2 -87.27 56.33 27.74
N ASN A 3 -87.85 55.21 27.32
CA ASN A 3 -87.44 53.85 27.54
C ASN A 3 -86.84 53.36 26.22
N ARG A 4 -85.53 53.20 26.17
CA ARG A 4 -84.70 52.55 25.14
C ARG A 4 -83.27 52.86 25.54
N GLU A 5 -82.35 51.95 25.85
CA GLU A 5 -82.18 50.62 25.30
C GLU A 5 -81.54 49.75 26.40
N GLN A 6 -82.36 48.92 27.05
CA GLN A 6 -81.87 47.63 27.48
C GLN A 6 -81.56 46.84 26.21
N ASN A 7 -80.28 46.57 25.98
CA ASN A 7 -79.73 45.41 25.28
C ASN A 7 -78.26 45.72 25.01
N SER A 8 -77.32 45.11 25.69
CA SER A 8 -76.84 43.73 25.46
C SER A 8 -75.33 43.91 25.64
N VAL A 9 -74.55 43.02 26.22
CA VAL A 9 -74.34 41.64 25.85
C VAL A 9 -73.40 41.16 26.96
N TYR A 10 -73.57 39.93 27.41
CA TYR A 10 -72.58 39.20 28.19
C TYR A 10 -71.13 39.54 27.82
N ASP A 11 -70.32 39.90 28.82
CA ASP A 11 -68.87 39.98 28.67
C ASP A 11 -68.32 38.55 28.71
N ASP A 12 -68.12 37.94 27.54
CA ASP A 12 -67.62 36.57 27.34
C ASP A 12 -66.13 36.48 27.77
N PRO A 13 -65.79 35.84 28.92
CA PRO A 13 -64.40 35.68 29.33
C PRO A 13 -63.82 34.42 28.67
N GLY A 14 -63.96 34.30 27.34
CA GLY A 14 -63.87 33.01 26.67
C GLY A 14 -63.02 32.96 25.40
N ARG A 15 -62.55 34.08 24.84
CA ARG A 15 -61.71 34.03 23.62
C ARG A 15 -60.22 34.00 23.92
N ARG A 16 -59.73 32.83 24.36
CA ARG A 16 -58.32 32.48 24.14
C ARG A 16 -58.10 32.35 22.64
N ALA A 17 -57.61 33.42 22.01
CA ALA A 17 -57.14 33.39 20.63
C ALA A 17 -56.08 32.28 20.50
N LYS A 18 -56.46 31.15 19.89
CA LYS A 18 -55.52 30.08 19.57
C LYS A 18 -54.48 30.65 18.61
N LYS A 19 -53.29 31.01 19.14
CA LYS A 19 -52.14 31.45 18.35
C LYS A 19 -51.85 30.34 17.33
N LYS A 20 -52.18 30.58 16.05
CA LYS A 20 -51.83 29.67 14.96
C LYS A 20 -50.31 29.51 14.95
N LYS A 21 -49.82 28.31 15.31
CA LYS A 21 -48.41 27.97 15.19
C LYS A 21 -48.04 28.10 13.72
N ARG A 22 -47.30 29.16 13.37
CA ARG A 22 -46.80 29.36 12.02
C ARG A 22 -45.79 28.26 11.74
N LYS A 23 -46.09 27.37 10.79
CA LYS A 23 -45.11 26.40 10.31
C LYS A 23 -43.92 27.19 9.75
N PRO A 24 -42.67 26.89 10.14
CA PRO A 24 -41.52 27.59 9.59
C PRO A 24 -41.51 27.30 8.09
N LYS A 25 -41.70 28.35 7.28
CA LYS A 25 -41.48 28.26 5.84
C LYS A 25 -39.97 28.22 5.67
N ILE A 26 -39.41 27.01 5.54
CA ILE A 26 -38.02 26.83 5.17
C ILE A 26 -37.84 27.55 3.85
N LYS A 27 -37.08 28.64 3.87
CA LYS A 27 -36.81 29.41 2.66
C LYS A 27 -36.00 28.50 1.74
N ARG A 28 -36.34 28.45 0.44
CA ARG A 28 -35.61 27.63 -0.55
C ARG A 28 -34.10 27.88 -0.51
N THR A 29 -33.70 29.11 -0.14
CA THR A 29 -32.32 29.53 0.10
C THR A 29 -31.63 28.78 1.24
N PHE A 30 -32.35 28.39 2.30
CA PHE A 30 -31.80 27.60 3.40
C PHE A 30 -31.55 26.15 2.96
N VAL A 31 -32.45 25.58 2.15
CA VAL A 31 -32.29 24.23 1.61
C VAL A 31 -31.10 24.17 0.65
N THR A 32 -30.93 25.17 -0.22
CA THR A 32 -29.79 25.20 -1.15
C THR A 32 -28.45 25.41 -0.45
N VAL A 33 -28.39 26.24 0.60
CA VAL A 33 -27.17 26.40 1.41
C VAL A 33 -26.83 25.11 2.15
N LEU A 34 -27.83 24.46 2.75
CA LEU A 34 -27.62 23.18 3.44
C LEU A 34 -27.14 22.10 2.47
N LEU A 35 -27.72 22.03 1.27
CA LEU A 35 -27.30 21.08 0.25
C LEU A 35 -25.86 21.34 -0.21
N GLY A 36 -25.47 22.60 -0.40
CA GLY A 36 -24.09 22.98 -0.71
C GLY A 36 -23.09 22.56 0.38
N LEU A 37 -23.46 22.71 1.65
CA LEU A 37 -22.64 22.25 2.79
C LEU A 37 -22.51 20.73 2.83
N VAL A 38 -23.59 19.99 2.56
CA VAL A 38 -23.55 18.52 2.46
C VAL A 38 -22.66 18.07 1.31
N PHE A 39 -22.73 18.73 0.15
CA PHE A 39 -21.84 18.46 -0.98
C PHE A 39 -20.37 18.73 -0.65
N LEU A 40 -20.06 19.88 -0.04
CA LEU A 40 -18.71 20.21 0.42
C LEU A 40 -18.18 19.19 1.44
N TYR A 41 -19.03 18.77 2.37
CA TYR A 41 -18.69 17.74 3.35
C TYR A 41 -18.43 16.37 2.71
N ALA A 42 -19.25 15.99 1.72
CA ALA A 42 -19.05 14.76 0.95
C ALA A 42 -17.73 14.80 0.17
N ILE A 43 -17.40 15.92 -0.48
CA ILE A 43 -16.12 16.12 -1.17
C ILE A 43 -14.95 16.03 -0.17
N PHE A 44 -15.07 16.66 0.99
CA PHE A 44 -14.06 16.60 2.06
C PHE A 44 -13.87 15.19 2.65
N MET A 45 -14.93 14.41 2.75
CA MET A 45 -14.86 12.99 3.13
C MET A 45 -14.15 12.16 2.06
N ILE A 46 -14.45 12.40 0.78
CA ILE A 46 -13.82 11.68 -0.34
C ILE A 46 -12.32 11.98 -0.42
N THR A 47 -11.88 13.23 -0.18
CA THR A 47 -10.45 13.58 -0.18
C THR A 47 -9.67 12.96 0.98
N LYS A 48 -10.32 12.70 2.12
CA LYS A 48 -9.72 12.02 3.29
C LYS A 48 -9.49 10.53 3.04
N THR A 49 -10.37 9.86 2.29
CA THR A 49 -10.31 8.40 2.08
C THR A 49 -9.19 7.97 1.13
N GLN A 50 -8.76 8.84 0.21
CA GLN A 50 -7.75 8.48 -0.80
C GLN A 50 -6.31 8.42 -0.28
N TRP A 51 -6.02 8.96 0.91
CA TRP A 51 -4.67 8.96 1.45
C TRP A 51 -4.30 7.63 2.14
N SER A 52 -5.28 6.84 2.55
CA SER A 52 -5.02 5.53 3.19
C SER A 52 -4.64 4.42 2.20
N LEU A 53 -5.00 4.55 0.91
CA LEU A 53 -4.70 3.52 -0.09
C LEU A 53 -3.28 3.64 -0.66
N PHE A 54 -2.64 4.80 -0.56
CA PHE A 54 -1.29 5.01 -1.09
C PHE A 54 -0.19 4.56 -0.11
N GLN A 55 -0.48 4.55 1.19
CA GLN A 55 0.47 4.10 2.22
C GLN A 55 0.47 2.56 2.33
N THR A 56 -0.71 1.93 2.29
CA THR A 56 -0.84 0.46 2.40
C THR A 56 -0.23 -0.26 1.19
N ASN A 57 -0.29 0.34 0.00
CA ASN A 57 0.34 -0.25 -1.18
C ASN A 57 1.88 -0.18 -1.12
N GLN A 58 2.47 0.87 -0.52
CA GLN A 58 3.93 0.95 -0.41
C GLN A 58 4.50 -0.06 0.56
N GLU A 59 3.82 -0.33 1.68
CA GLU A 59 4.27 -1.35 2.63
C GLU A 59 4.15 -2.76 2.04
N VAL A 60 3.05 -3.04 1.32
CA VAL A 60 2.86 -4.30 0.60
C VAL A 60 3.87 -4.45 -0.54
N GLU A 61 4.14 -3.40 -1.31
CA GLU A 61 5.11 -3.41 -2.40
C GLU A 61 6.53 -3.59 -1.87
N ALA A 62 6.91 -2.91 -0.79
CA ALA A 62 8.21 -3.07 -0.14
C ALA A 62 8.39 -4.48 0.43
N LEU A 63 7.37 -5.03 1.09
CA LEU A 63 7.39 -6.41 1.57
C LEU A 63 7.47 -7.43 0.43
N GLN A 64 6.77 -7.20 -0.68
CA GLN A 64 6.84 -8.05 -1.85
C GLN A 64 8.21 -8.00 -2.53
N GLN A 65 8.83 -6.82 -2.60
CA GLN A 65 10.19 -6.65 -3.11
C GLN A 65 11.20 -7.41 -2.24
N GLN A 66 11.13 -7.27 -0.92
CA GLN A 66 12.00 -8.02 0.00
C GLN A 66 11.79 -9.53 -0.13
N LEU A 67 10.54 -9.99 -0.31
CA LEU A 67 10.24 -11.41 -0.48
C LEU A 67 10.84 -11.94 -1.78
N ASN A 68 10.73 -11.19 -2.87
CA ASN A 68 11.33 -11.56 -4.15
C ASN A 68 12.86 -11.59 -4.07
N GLU A 69 13.49 -10.59 -3.46
CA GLU A 69 14.95 -10.54 -3.28
C GLU A 69 15.46 -11.73 -2.46
N VAL A 70 14.79 -12.06 -1.36
CA VAL A 70 15.14 -13.22 -0.53
C VAL A 70 14.92 -14.54 -1.28
N GLN A 71 13.89 -14.64 -2.13
CA GLN A 71 13.65 -15.83 -2.95
C GLN A 71 14.71 -16.01 -4.04
N GLU A 72 15.09 -14.93 -4.73
CA GLU A 72 16.18 -14.96 -5.72
C GLU A 72 17.50 -15.36 -5.07
N GLU A 73 17.81 -14.81 -3.89
CA GLU A 73 19.00 -15.20 -3.13
C GLU A 73 18.95 -16.67 -2.71
N GLN A 74 17.78 -17.15 -2.25
CA GLN A 74 17.59 -18.56 -1.90
C GLN A 74 17.83 -19.49 -3.10
N GLU A 75 17.27 -19.16 -4.27
CA GLU A 75 17.46 -19.95 -5.49
C GLU A 75 18.93 -19.98 -5.92
N ALA A 76 19.60 -18.83 -5.92
CA ALA A 76 21.02 -18.74 -6.24
C ALA A 76 21.90 -19.55 -5.27
N LEU A 77 21.58 -19.52 -3.97
CA LEU A 77 22.29 -20.30 -2.96
C LEU A 77 22.06 -21.81 -3.12
N LEU A 78 20.87 -22.23 -3.52
CA LEU A 78 20.58 -23.64 -3.80
C LEU A 78 21.34 -24.12 -5.04
N GLU A 79 21.36 -23.32 -6.11
CA GLU A 79 22.15 -23.65 -7.31
C GLU A 79 23.65 -23.74 -6.99
N LEU A 80 24.18 -22.79 -6.21
CA LEU A 80 25.58 -22.83 -5.78
C LEU A 80 25.88 -24.06 -4.92
N LYS A 81 24.96 -24.41 -4.00
CA LYS A 81 25.11 -25.59 -3.15
C LYS A 81 25.18 -26.86 -4.00
N ASP A 82 24.31 -27.00 -4.99
CA ASP A 82 24.29 -28.15 -5.88
C ASP A 82 25.54 -28.19 -6.77
N TYR A 83 25.99 -27.03 -7.26
CA TYR A 83 27.23 -26.92 -8.03
C TYR A 83 28.46 -27.33 -7.22
N VAL A 84 28.62 -26.80 -6.01
CA VAL A 84 29.76 -27.13 -5.13
C VAL A 84 29.75 -28.61 -4.72
N GLY A 85 28.58 -29.23 -4.63
CA GLY A 85 28.43 -30.66 -4.36
C GLY A 85 28.63 -31.57 -5.59
N SER A 86 28.73 -31.00 -6.79
CA SER A 86 28.87 -31.77 -8.03
C SER A 86 30.26 -32.39 -8.20
N ASP A 87 30.32 -33.52 -8.90
CA ASP A 87 31.58 -34.19 -9.24
C ASP A 87 32.51 -33.26 -10.04
N GLU A 88 31.96 -32.36 -10.85
CA GLU A 88 32.72 -31.39 -11.65
C GLU A 88 33.46 -30.39 -10.76
N TYR A 89 32.80 -29.84 -9.73
CA TYR A 89 33.45 -28.93 -8.79
C TYR A 89 34.50 -29.66 -7.93
N ILE A 90 34.19 -30.87 -7.48
CA ILE A 90 35.13 -31.71 -6.72
C ILE A 90 36.38 -32.00 -7.56
N GLU A 91 36.21 -32.38 -8.82
CA GLU A 91 37.31 -32.62 -9.75
C GLU A 91 38.11 -31.34 -10.01
N TYR A 92 37.42 -30.21 -10.26
CA TYR A 92 38.08 -28.92 -10.44
C TYR A 92 38.96 -28.58 -9.24
N LYS A 93 38.42 -28.70 -8.01
CA LYS A 93 39.18 -28.47 -6.77
C LYS A 93 40.32 -29.47 -6.58
N ALA A 94 40.10 -30.75 -6.85
CA ALA A 94 41.12 -31.79 -6.78
C ALA A 94 42.29 -31.52 -7.74
N ARG A 95 42.01 -31.07 -8.97
CA ARG A 95 43.03 -30.67 -9.95
C ARG A 95 43.77 -29.40 -9.50
N LYS A 96 43.03 -28.38 -9.03
CA LYS A 96 43.59 -27.06 -8.66
C LYS A 96 44.43 -27.08 -7.38
N GLU A 97 43.94 -27.77 -6.34
CA GLU A 97 44.53 -27.71 -5.00
C GLU A 97 45.45 -28.90 -4.71
N LEU A 98 45.12 -30.08 -5.26
CA LEU A 98 45.87 -31.32 -4.99
C LEU A 98 46.67 -31.81 -6.20
N GLY A 99 46.53 -31.18 -7.37
CA GLY A 99 47.22 -31.60 -8.60
C GLY A 99 46.81 -33.00 -9.08
N LEU A 100 45.64 -33.49 -8.67
CA LEU A 100 45.18 -34.83 -9.01
C LEU A 100 44.77 -34.90 -10.48
N ILE A 101 45.15 -35.99 -11.15
CA ILE A 101 44.82 -36.30 -12.55
C ILE A 101 44.00 -37.59 -12.63
N LYS A 102 43.11 -37.70 -13.63
CA LYS A 102 42.30 -38.91 -13.83
C LYS A 102 43.15 -40.09 -14.31
N GLN A 103 42.64 -41.30 -14.10
CA GLN A 103 43.25 -42.52 -14.63
C GLN A 103 43.30 -42.44 -16.17
N GLY A 104 44.51 -42.54 -16.73
CA GLY A 104 44.75 -42.40 -18.17
C GLY A 104 45.19 -41.01 -18.64
N GLU A 105 45.25 -40.01 -17.77
CA GLU A 105 45.86 -38.70 -18.06
C GLU A 105 47.38 -38.73 -17.75
N HIS A 106 48.18 -37.92 -18.45
CA HIS A 106 49.62 -37.77 -18.20
C HIS A 106 49.94 -36.33 -17.74
N LEU A 107 50.59 -36.19 -16.59
CA LEU A 107 51.07 -34.89 -16.10
C LEU A 107 52.34 -34.49 -16.85
N ILE A 108 52.30 -33.36 -17.55
CA ILE A 108 53.47 -32.75 -18.20
C ILE A 108 53.90 -31.56 -17.35
N VAL A 109 55.08 -31.65 -16.74
CA VAL A 109 55.72 -30.51 -16.06
C VAL A 109 56.72 -29.92 -17.05
N LEU A 110 56.45 -28.71 -17.53
CA LEU A 110 57.39 -27.93 -18.32
C LEU A 110 58.41 -27.34 -17.35
N ASP A 111 59.60 -27.91 -17.32
CA ASP A 111 60.73 -27.27 -16.65
C ASP A 111 61.24 -26.17 -17.59
N GLU A 112 61.06 -24.91 -17.22
CA GLU A 112 61.57 -23.77 -18.00
C GLU A 112 63.10 -23.65 -17.92
N THR A 113 63.79 -24.52 -17.18
CA THR A 113 65.24 -24.65 -17.26
C THR A 113 65.66 -25.60 -18.39
N LEU A 114 65.29 -25.25 -19.62
CA LEU A 114 66.13 -25.63 -20.74
C LEU A 114 67.34 -24.71 -20.68
N GLU A 115 68.37 -25.17 -19.96
CA GLU A 115 69.71 -24.61 -20.04
C GLU A 115 70.06 -24.46 -21.53
N ASP A 116 70.19 -23.20 -21.95
CA ASP A 116 70.92 -22.81 -23.14
C ASP A 116 72.29 -23.51 -23.08
N GLY A 117 72.40 -24.62 -23.81
CA GLY A 117 73.65 -25.33 -23.98
C GLY A 117 74.67 -24.37 -24.56
N GLU A 118 75.70 -24.07 -23.77
CA GLU A 118 76.94 -23.45 -24.25
C GLU A 118 77.44 -24.23 -25.49
N GLU A 119 77.31 -23.63 -26.67
CA GLU A 119 78.18 -23.98 -27.80
C GLU A 119 79.58 -23.41 -27.50
N LYS A 120 80.53 -24.31 -27.29
CA LYS A 120 81.97 -24.04 -27.41
C LYS A 120 82.44 -24.39 -28.82
#